data_AF-A0A554LR84-F1
#
_entry.id   AF-A0A554LR84-F1
#
_cell.length_a   1.000
_cell.length_b   1.000
_cell.length_c   1.000
_cell.angle_alpha   90.00
_cell.angle_beta   90.00
_cell.angle_gamma   90.00
#
_symmetry.space_group_name_H-M   'P 1'
#
loop_
_entity.id
_entity.type
_entity.pdbx_description
1 polymer ?
#
loop_
_entity_poly.entity_id
_entity_poly.type
_entity_poly.pdbx_seq_one_letter_code
_entity_poly.pdbx_strand_id
1 'polypeptide(L)'
;MKYVISAGGIISTIVNDKLYILFITARNGLLTFPKGHVEKNENPGQAAIREIKEEIGLKSVSIIKKLGIIQRQGTEHNGTISRKDIHLFLMKASDYTYHHEEDFVWIEYNKALKYMNKEEEKKFLKQNKKFIKNNASPYFTKFLQINYKLDINYNSELNKELNRYAKNSDNILFIGLSNYEQLVQLTKARKNIKIYGLVENSLIVKFFFSAFKKYKALGQIACNVVKPANIINLNLPGEIDIFYADDALNLSNTKTFFLINEVLKKMEVGGYFIISGKTKNHKSVKNSKKLGPNIFLDNQNQVARIWTEQFIKNSLIKKLKLKLIKIKKIKDGDKELLYFVAQKKSPYVY
;
A
#
# COMPACT_ATOMS: atom_id res chain seq x y z
N MET A 1 33.00 -20.28 27.61
CA MET A 1 32.28 -19.13 27.02
C MET A 1 30.92 -19.63 26.53
N LYS A 2 29.81 -19.10 27.05
CA LYS A 2 28.46 -19.55 26.66
C LYS A 2 28.17 -19.09 25.23
N TYR A 3 27.69 -19.98 24.38
CA TYR A 3 27.30 -19.65 23.01
C TYR A 3 25.78 -19.51 22.93
N VAL A 4 25.31 -18.38 22.39
CA VAL A 4 23.89 -18.06 22.31
C VAL A 4 23.54 -17.70 20.87
N ILE A 5 22.55 -18.40 20.31
CA ILE A 5 22.04 -18.11 18.98
C ILE A 5 20.71 -17.40 19.13
N SER A 6 20.58 -16.29 18.41
CA SER A 6 19.32 -15.57 18.26
C SER A 6 18.98 -15.42 16.78
N ALA A 7 17.70 -15.24 16.48
CA ALA A 7 17.26 -14.94 15.14
C ALA A 7 16.15 -13.90 15.12
N GLY A 8 16.13 -13.09 14.06
CA GLY A 8 15.20 -11.98 13.96
C GLY A 8 15.04 -11.45 12.54
N GLY A 9 14.19 -10.43 12.44
CA GLY A 9 13.70 -9.91 11.17
C GLY A 9 13.92 -8.42 10.98
N ILE A 10 14.26 -8.04 9.74
CA ILE A 10 14.13 -6.67 9.25
C ILE A 10 12.89 -6.63 8.36
N ILE A 11 11.91 -5.84 8.75
CA ILE A 11 10.75 -5.50 7.94
C ILE A 11 10.86 -4.02 7.59
N SER A 12 10.67 -3.70 6.31
CA SER A 12 10.82 -2.33 5.82
C SER A 12 9.71 -1.93 4.86
N THR A 13 9.50 -0.62 4.71
CA THR A 13 8.55 -0.01 3.79
C THR A 13 9.09 1.32 3.25
N ILE A 14 8.51 1.83 2.16
CA ILE A 14 8.84 3.15 1.62
C ILE A 14 7.67 4.10 1.83
N VAL A 15 7.86 5.20 2.55
CA VAL A 15 6.86 6.26 2.70
C VAL A 15 7.44 7.55 2.14
N ASN A 16 6.75 8.18 1.18
CA ASN A 16 7.18 9.42 0.54
C ASN A 16 8.67 9.38 0.11
N ASP A 17 9.03 8.30 -0.62
CA ASP A 17 10.39 7.97 -1.09
C ASP A 17 11.47 7.79 -0.01
N LYS A 18 11.09 7.76 1.28
CA LYS A 18 11.96 7.49 2.43
C LYS A 18 11.79 6.05 2.94
N LEU A 19 12.90 5.44 3.34
CA LEU A 19 12.92 4.08 3.89
C LEU A 19 12.55 4.11 5.36
N TYR A 20 11.54 3.34 5.74
CA TYR A 20 11.14 3.08 7.13
C TYR A 20 11.38 1.63 7.46
N ILE A 21 11.82 1.38 8.70
CA ILE A 21 12.11 0.04 9.22
C ILE A 21 11.39 -0.14 10.55
N LEU A 22 10.87 -1.34 10.77
CA LEU A 22 10.28 -1.74 12.03
C LEU A 22 11.37 -2.06 13.05
N PHE A 23 11.27 -1.45 14.23
CA PHE A 23 12.11 -1.68 15.39
C PHE A 23 11.25 -1.98 16.61
N ILE A 24 11.86 -2.60 17.60
CA ILE A 24 11.33 -2.68 18.97
C ILE A 24 12.23 -1.89 19.91
N THR A 25 11.73 -1.63 21.12
CA THR A 25 12.51 -0.99 22.17
C THR A 25 13.21 -2.07 23.00
N ALA A 26 14.54 -2.04 23.06
CA ALA A 26 15.29 -2.91 23.96
C ALA A 26 15.06 -2.51 25.42
N ARG A 27 15.42 -3.38 26.38
CA ARG A 27 15.31 -3.11 27.83
C ARG A 27 15.96 -1.80 28.30
N ASN A 28 16.94 -1.28 27.56
CA ASN A 28 17.62 -0.02 27.86
C ASN A 28 17.02 1.20 27.13
N GLY A 29 15.81 1.08 26.57
CA GLY A 29 15.11 2.17 25.89
C GLY A 29 15.59 2.48 24.47
N LEU A 30 16.60 1.78 23.97
CA LEU A 30 17.17 2.02 22.63
C LEU A 30 16.61 1.05 21.58
N LEU A 31 16.66 1.46 20.31
CA LEU A 31 16.11 0.65 19.22
C LEU A 31 16.96 -0.58 18.94
N THR A 32 16.28 -1.68 18.65
CA THR A 32 16.88 -2.91 18.14
C THR A 32 15.91 -3.63 17.20
N PHE A 33 16.43 -4.55 16.39
CA PHE A 33 15.58 -5.41 15.57
C PHE A 33 14.82 -6.41 16.43
N PRO A 34 13.56 -6.74 16.07
CA PRO A 34 12.82 -7.83 16.69
C PRO A 34 13.54 -9.16 16.45
N LYS A 35 13.77 -9.88 17.55
CA LYS A 35 14.59 -11.11 17.61
C LYS A 35 14.48 -11.74 19.00
N GLY A 36 14.63 -13.06 19.03
CA GLY A 36 14.82 -13.79 20.28
C GLY A 36 15.69 -15.03 20.08
N HIS A 37 15.66 -15.90 21.08
CA HIS A 37 16.53 -17.07 21.11
C HIS A 37 16.04 -18.11 20.12
N VAL A 38 16.99 -18.85 19.53
CA VAL A 38 16.66 -20.06 18.79
C VAL A 38 16.39 -21.17 19.81
N GLU A 39 15.16 -21.66 19.84
CA GLU A 39 14.70 -22.75 20.72
C GLU A 39 15.14 -24.13 20.22
N LYS A 40 14.91 -25.15 21.06
CA LYS A 40 15.19 -26.53 20.72
C LYS A 40 14.27 -26.96 19.57
N ASN A 41 14.85 -27.55 18.53
CA ASN A 41 14.17 -28.07 17.33
C ASN A 41 13.67 -27.02 16.31
N GLU A 42 14.09 -25.76 16.40
CA GLU A 42 13.88 -24.77 15.34
C GLU A 42 15.18 -24.36 14.66
N ASN A 43 15.12 -24.09 13.36
CA ASN A 43 16.19 -23.42 12.65
C ASN A 43 16.09 -21.89 12.81
N PRO A 44 17.17 -21.12 12.58
CA PRO A 44 17.13 -19.67 12.76
C PRO A 44 16.06 -18.95 11.93
N GLY A 45 15.66 -19.48 10.77
CA GLY A 45 14.57 -18.91 9.99
C GLY A 45 13.19 -19.11 10.65
N GLN A 46 12.95 -20.29 11.21
CA GLN A 46 11.73 -20.59 11.98
C GLN A 46 11.63 -19.70 13.22
N ALA A 47 12.73 -19.60 13.98
CA ALA A 47 12.85 -18.71 15.13
C ALA A 47 12.51 -17.26 14.76
N ALA A 48 13.12 -16.72 13.69
CA ALA A 48 12.83 -15.37 13.24
C ALA A 48 11.34 -15.14 12.89
N ILE A 49 10.65 -16.13 12.33
CA ILE A 49 9.21 -16.02 12.04
C ILE A 49 8.37 -16.02 13.32
N ARG A 50 8.70 -16.90 14.27
CA ARG A 50 8.02 -16.99 15.57
C ARG A 50 8.18 -15.69 16.36
N GLU A 51 9.40 -15.19 16.50
CA GLU A 51 9.71 -13.95 17.23
C GLU A 51 8.97 -12.74 16.66
N ILE A 52 8.91 -12.59 15.33
CA ILE A 52 8.13 -11.51 14.72
C ILE A 52 6.63 -11.65 15.02
N LYS A 53 6.10 -12.88 15.07
CA LYS A 53 4.69 -13.11 15.44
C LYS A 53 4.43 -12.75 16.89
N GLU A 54 5.34 -13.09 17.79
CA GLU A 54 5.23 -12.87 19.24
C GLU A 54 5.43 -11.40 19.62
N GLU A 55 6.55 -10.79 19.19
CA GLU A 55 6.92 -9.41 19.58
C GLU A 55 6.08 -8.35 18.85
N ILE A 56 5.64 -8.63 17.62
CA ILE A 56 4.98 -7.61 16.75
C ILE A 56 3.51 -7.95 16.49
N GLY A 57 3.08 -9.19 16.73
CA GLY A 57 1.71 -9.64 16.44
C GLY A 57 1.42 -9.88 14.95
N LEU A 58 2.44 -9.93 14.08
CA LEU A 58 2.24 -10.12 12.63
C LEU A 58 2.02 -11.59 12.30
N LYS A 59 0.77 -11.98 12.02
CA LYS A 59 0.38 -13.39 11.81
C LYS A 59 0.89 -13.99 10.50
N SER A 60 0.88 -13.21 9.42
CA SER A 60 1.31 -13.69 8.10
C SER A 60 2.68 -13.10 7.74
N VAL A 61 3.74 -13.77 8.16
CA VAL A 61 5.14 -13.37 7.95
C VAL A 61 5.86 -14.44 7.14
N SER A 62 6.73 -14.02 6.22
CA SER A 62 7.60 -14.92 5.46
C SER A 62 8.98 -14.30 5.22
N ILE A 63 9.99 -15.16 5.13
CA ILE A 63 11.37 -14.77 4.84
C ILE A 63 11.50 -14.48 3.35
N ILE A 64 12.09 -13.33 3.01
CA ILE A 64 12.56 -13.02 1.66
C ILE A 64 13.96 -13.57 1.46
N LYS A 65 14.87 -13.29 2.40
CA LYS A 65 16.29 -13.70 2.30
C LYS A 65 16.98 -13.63 3.66
N LYS A 66 17.94 -14.52 3.91
CA LYS A 66 18.92 -14.35 5.00
C LYS A 66 19.89 -13.20 4.65
N LEU A 67 19.99 -12.19 5.52
CA LEU A 67 20.88 -11.04 5.31
C LEU A 67 22.29 -11.28 5.85
N GLY A 68 22.42 -12.03 6.93
CA GLY A 68 23.72 -12.36 7.52
C GLY A 68 23.61 -12.64 9.02
N ILE A 69 24.78 -12.61 9.68
CA ILE A 69 24.91 -12.86 11.11
C ILE A 69 25.65 -11.67 11.72
N ILE A 70 25.12 -11.12 12.81
CA ILE A 70 25.85 -10.18 13.66
C ILE A 70 26.46 -10.99 14.80
N GLN A 71 27.78 -10.90 14.94
CA GLN A 71 28.51 -11.53 16.04
C GLN A 71 28.91 -10.48 17.05
N ARG A 72 28.60 -10.71 18.33
CA ARG A 72 29.01 -9.82 19.42
C ARG A 72 29.15 -10.57 20.74
N GLN A 73 29.85 -9.95 21.68
CA GLN A 73 29.83 -10.41 23.07
C GLN A 73 28.61 -9.85 23.81
N GLY A 74 28.12 -10.62 24.78
CA GLY A 74 27.08 -10.19 25.71
C GLY A 74 27.43 -10.61 27.13
N THR A 75 26.77 -9.97 28.09
CA THR A 75 26.86 -10.34 29.50
C THR A 75 25.54 -10.97 29.90
N GLU A 76 25.59 -12.18 30.43
CA GLU A 76 24.43 -12.89 30.97
C GLU A 76 24.11 -12.36 32.38
N HIS A 77 22.91 -12.66 32.91
CA HIS A 77 22.48 -12.16 34.23
C HIS A 77 23.41 -12.54 35.38
N ASN A 78 24.10 -13.66 35.25
CA ASN A 78 25.09 -14.15 36.22
C ASN A 78 26.51 -13.57 36.01
N GLY A 79 26.66 -12.52 35.18
CA GLY A 79 27.94 -11.88 34.89
C GLY A 79 28.83 -12.62 33.88
N THR A 80 28.40 -13.78 33.34
CA THR A 80 29.23 -14.55 32.41
C THR A 80 29.24 -13.93 31.01
N ILE A 81 30.41 -13.89 30.37
CA ILE A 81 30.54 -13.45 28.97
C ILE A 81 30.04 -14.55 28.03
N SER A 82 29.08 -14.18 27.18
CA SER A 82 28.55 -15.02 26.10
C SER A 82 28.94 -14.49 24.73
N ARG A 83 29.16 -15.40 23.79
CA ARG A 83 29.19 -15.08 22.35
C ARG A 83 27.78 -15.18 21.81
N LYS A 84 27.29 -14.12 21.20
CA LYS A 84 25.97 -14.04 20.58
C LYS A 84 26.09 -13.98 19.07
N ASP A 85 25.50 -14.96 18.41
CA ASP A 85 25.34 -14.99 16.95
C ASP A 85 23.88 -14.69 16.62
N ILE A 86 23.63 -13.52 16.02
CA ILE A 86 22.28 -13.02 15.71
C ILE A 86 22.04 -13.15 14.22
N HIS A 87 21.22 -14.12 13.83
CA HIS A 87 20.83 -14.38 12.46
C HIS A 87 19.72 -13.40 12.04
N LEU A 88 20.00 -12.54 11.07
CA LEU A 88 19.01 -11.57 10.58
C LEU A 88 18.51 -11.93 9.19
N PHE A 89 17.21 -11.83 9.02
CA PHE A 89 16.50 -12.09 7.77
C PHE A 89 15.76 -10.85 7.30
N LEU A 90 15.74 -10.62 6.00
CA LEU A 90 14.77 -9.71 5.40
C LEU A 90 13.44 -10.44 5.31
N MET A 91 12.38 -9.83 5.81
CA MET A 91 11.07 -10.47 5.93
C MET A 91 9.97 -9.58 5.35
N LYS A 92 8.90 -10.21 4.88
CA LYS A 92 7.66 -9.55 4.48
C LYS A 92 6.51 -10.05 5.35
N ALA A 93 5.60 -9.14 5.66
CA ALA A 93 4.31 -9.50 6.25
C ALA A 93 3.16 -9.14 5.29
N SER A 94 2.07 -9.89 5.34
CA SER A 94 0.89 -9.71 4.46
C SER A 94 -0.43 -9.52 5.21
N ASP A 95 -0.49 -9.92 6.48
CA ASP A 95 -1.61 -9.71 7.38
C ASP A 95 -1.07 -9.03 8.64
N TYR A 96 -1.39 -7.76 8.76
CA TYR A 96 -0.98 -6.89 9.85
C TYR A 96 -2.21 -6.67 10.72
N THR A 97 -2.80 -7.77 11.21
CA THR A 97 -3.81 -7.73 12.26
C THR A 97 -3.13 -7.22 13.53
N TYR A 98 -3.17 -5.90 13.65
CA TYR A 98 -2.55 -5.13 14.70
C TYR A 98 -3.15 -5.52 16.05
N HIS A 99 -2.32 -5.96 17.00
CA HIS A 99 -2.79 -6.38 18.31
C HIS A 99 -2.17 -5.62 19.49
N HIS A 100 -1.05 -4.88 19.32
CA HIS A 100 -0.44 -4.12 20.43
C HIS A 100 0.18 -2.82 19.94
N GLU A 101 -0.30 -1.66 20.43
CA GLU A 101 0.20 -0.33 20.02
C GLU A 101 1.55 0.06 20.63
N GLU A 102 2.06 -0.71 21.59
CA GLU A 102 3.09 -0.20 22.52
C GLU A 102 4.49 -0.81 22.35
N ASP A 103 4.67 -1.95 21.65
CA ASP A 103 5.94 -2.70 21.67
C ASP A 103 6.85 -2.53 20.44
N PHE A 104 6.39 -1.84 19.39
CA PHE A 104 7.21 -1.61 18.20
C PHE A 104 6.98 -0.25 17.56
N VAL A 105 7.99 0.22 16.84
CA VAL A 105 8.02 1.54 16.21
C VAL A 105 8.59 1.44 14.81
N TRP A 106 8.03 2.24 13.91
CA TRP A 106 8.55 2.39 12.56
C TRP A 106 9.30 3.69 12.44
N ILE A 107 10.58 3.60 12.12
CA ILE A 107 11.46 4.75 12.12
C ILE A 107 12.13 4.88 10.77
N GLU A 108 12.18 6.13 10.28
CA GLU A 108 12.90 6.47 9.06
C GLU A 108 14.38 6.09 9.22
N TYR A 109 14.96 5.48 8.19
CA TYR A 109 16.30 4.89 8.21
C TYR A 109 17.37 5.80 8.82
N ASN A 110 17.46 7.08 8.41
CA ASN A 110 18.49 7.98 8.91
C ASN A 110 18.25 8.36 10.37
N LYS A 111 16.99 8.52 10.80
CA LYS A 111 16.63 8.68 12.21
C LYS A 111 16.99 7.43 13.02
N ALA A 112 16.66 6.24 12.53
CA ALA A 112 16.91 4.98 13.25
C ALA A 112 18.40 4.82 13.60
N LEU A 113 19.31 5.14 12.67
CA LEU A 113 20.75 5.08 12.91
C LEU A 113 21.22 5.93 14.11
N LYS A 114 20.48 6.98 14.49
CA LYS A 114 20.78 7.82 15.67
C LYS A 114 20.32 7.19 16.98
N TYR A 115 19.26 6.39 16.96
CA TYR A 115 18.61 5.82 18.15
C TYR A 115 18.90 4.33 18.37
N MET A 116 19.62 3.68 17.44
CA MET A 116 20.06 2.30 17.59
C MET A 116 21.17 2.17 18.65
N ASN A 117 21.06 1.12 19.45
CA ASN A 117 21.96 0.86 20.59
C ASN A 117 23.36 0.39 20.16
N LYS A 118 23.43 -0.55 19.22
CA LYS A 118 24.65 -1.33 18.92
C LYS A 118 25.26 -0.92 17.59
N GLU A 119 26.56 -0.61 17.60
CA GLU A 119 27.31 -0.22 16.40
C GLU A 119 27.35 -1.35 15.36
N GLU A 120 27.36 -2.61 15.79
CA GLU A 120 27.32 -3.76 14.90
C GLU A 120 25.98 -3.85 14.16
N GLU A 121 24.85 -3.58 14.85
CA GLU A 121 23.52 -3.51 14.22
C GLU A 121 23.44 -2.33 13.24
N LYS A 122 24.01 -1.17 13.59
CA LYS A 122 24.08 -0.01 12.66
C LYS A 122 24.91 -0.32 11.43
N LYS A 123 26.09 -0.93 11.58
CA LYS A 123 26.97 -1.34 10.49
C LYS A 123 26.27 -2.35 9.58
N PHE A 124 25.64 -3.36 10.17
CA PHE A 124 24.88 -4.37 9.44
C PHE A 124 23.73 -3.75 8.63
N LEU A 125 23.00 -2.80 9.23
CA LEU A 125 21.91 -2.11 8.56
C LEU A 125 22.40 -1.23 7.40
N LYS A 126 23.53 -0.54 7.57
CA LYS A 126 24.18 0.25 6.52
C LYS A 126 24.61 -0.63 5.34
N GLN A 127 25.26 -1.76 5.61
CA GLN A 127 25.71 -2.72 4.59
C GLN A 127 24.54 -3.27 3.75
N ASN A 128 23.40 -3.52 4.40
CA ASN A 128 22.23 -4.12 3.74
C ASN A 128 21.23 -3.09 3.17
N LYS A 129 21.46 -1.77 3.33
CA LYS A 129 20.51 -0.69 3.00
C LYS A 129 19.92 -0.81 1.59
N LYS A 130 20.76 -1.00 0.57
CA LYS A 130 20.34 -1.05 -0.84
C LYS A 130 19.38 -2.21 -1.07
N PHE A 131 19.70 -3.39 -0.54
CA PHE A 131 18.89 -4.58 -0.70
C PHE A 131 17.57 -4.47 0.07
N ILE A 132 17.60 -3.97 1.31
CA ILE A 132 16.40 -3.70 2.13
C ILE A 132 15.48 -2.73 1.40
N LYS A 133 16.01 -1.59 0.93
CA LYS A 133 15.22 -0.56 0.23
C LYS A 133 14.53 -1.09 -1.03
N ASN A 134 15.23 -1.92 -1.82
CA ASN A 134 14.69 -2.47 -3.07
C ASN A 134 13.59 -3.52 -2.85
N ASN A 135 13.52 -4.12 -1.66
CA ASN A 135 12.57 -5.17 -1.31
C ASN A 135 11.60 -4.74 -0.21
N ALA A 136 11.47 -3.43 0.01
CA ALA A 136 10.60 -2.87 1.03
C ALA A 136 9.13 -3.12 0.68
N SER A 137 8.34 -3.51 1.69
CA SER A 137 6.92 -3.85 1.54
C SER A 137 6.09 -2.59 1.26
N PRO A 138 5.28 -2.57 0.19
CA PRO A 138 4.41 -1.44 -0.14
C PRO A 138 3.18 -1.33 0.78
N TYR A 139 2.85 -2.40 1.51
CA TYR A 139 1.62 -2.47 2.30
C TYR A 139 1.63 -1.61 3.56
N PHE A 140 2.81 -1.29 4.11
CA PHE A 140 2.94 -0.52 5.35
C PHE A 140 3.07 1.00 5.14
N THR A 141 3.30 1.44 3.90
CA THR A 141 3.35 2.86 3.52
C THR A 141 2.11 3.63 4.01
N LYS A 142 0.94 2.99 3.91
CA LYS A 142 -0.36 3.58 4.23
C LYS A 142 -0.62 3.69 5.74
N PHE A 143 -0.15 2.76 6.58
CA PHE A 143 -0.27 2.88 8.05
C PHE A 143 0.53 4.08 8.59
N LEU A 144 1.75 4.27 8.08
CA LEU A 144 2.61 5.36 8.55
C LEU A 144 2.14 6.74 8.11
N GLN A 145 1.52 6.85 6.93
CA GLN A 145 0.88 8.10 6.51
C GLN A 145 -0.27 8.49 7.48
N ILE A 146 -1.05 7.52 7.96
CA ILE A 146 -2.16 7.78 8.92
C ILE A 146 -1.66 8.23 10.29
N ASN A 147 -0.61 7.56 10.80
CA ASN A 147 -0.14 7.77 12.17
C ASN A 147 0.86 8.93 12.29
N TYR A 148 1.68 9.21 11.26
CA TYR A 148 2.77 10.18 11.39
C TYR A 148 2.58 11.52 10.66
N LYS A 149 1.69 11.63 9.66
CA LYS A 149 1.17 12.89 9.08
C LYS A 149 0.30 12.58 7.87
N LEU A 150 -0.99 12.92 7.92
CA LEU A 150 -1.74 13.13 6.68
C LEU A 150 -1.11 14.30 5.95
N ASP A 151 -0.68 14.06 4.71
CA ASP A 151 -0.41 15.16 3.80
C ASP A 151 -1.74 15.69 3.27
N ILE A 152 -2.40 16.52 4.09
CA ILE A 152 -3.65 17.20 3.74
C ILE A 152 -3.45 18.13 2.52
N ASN A 153 -2.21 18.39 2.11
CA ASN A 153 -1.92 19.20 0.94
C ASN A 153 -1.68 18.37 -0.34
N TYR A 154 -1.86 17.03 -0.30
CA TYR A 154 -1.77 16.19 -1.49
C TYR A 154 -2.89 16.53 -2.50
N ASN A 155 -2.58 17.43 -3.43
CA ASN A 155 -3.50 17.97 -4.42
C ASN A 155 -3.10 17.49 -5.82
N SER A 156 -3.36 16.22 -6.12
CA SER A 156 -3.16 15.69 -7.47
C SER A 156 -4.13 16.36 -8.44
N GLU A 157 -3.76 16.46 -9.71
CA GLU A 157 -4.64 16.97 -10.77
C GLU A 157 -5.98 16.20 -10.81
N LEU A 158 -5.97 14.90 -10.51
CA LEU A 158 -7.17 14.06 -10.46
C LEU A 158 -8.12 14.46 -9.31
N ASN A 159 -7.57 14.91 -8.19
CA ASN A 159 -8.35 15.40 -7.04
C ASN A 159 -9.10 16.68 -7.39
N LYS A 160 -8.48 17.53 -8.20
CA LYS A 160 -9.13 18.77 -8.68
C LYS A 160 -10.33 18.42 -9.56
N GLU A 161 -10.21 17.41 -10.41
CA GLU A 161 -11.34 16.94 -11.22
C GLU A 161 -12.43 16.30 -10.35
N LEU A 162 -12.08 15.43 -9.38
CA LEU A 162 -13.06 14.87 -8.45
C LEU A 162 -13.82 15.98 -7.70
N ASN A 163 -13.12 16.98 -7.18
CA ASN A 163 -13.75 18.13 -6.52
C ASN A 163 -14.55 19.02 -7.47
N ARG A 164 -14.20 19.06 -8.76
CA ARG A 164 -14.95 19.83 -9.77
C ARG A 164 -16.30 19.19 -10.09
N TYR A 165 -16.36 17.87 -10.17
CA TYR A 165 -17.56 17.15 -10.62
C TYR A 165 -18.43 16.63 -9.49
N ALA A 166 -17.86 16.32 -8.32
CA ALA A 166 -18.61 15.77 -7.19
C ALA A 166 -19.54 16.81 -6.55
N LYS A 167 -20.81 16.44 -6.40
CA LYS A 167 -21.86 17.18 -5.68
C LYS A 167 -22.04 16.63 -4.27
N ASN A 168 -22.80 17.34 -3.44
CA ASN A 168 -22.92 17.04 -2.01
C ASN A 168 -23.59 15.68 -1.71
N SER A 169 -24.41 15.16 -2.61
CA SER A 169 -25.20 13.93 -2.42
C SER A 169 -24.77 12.79 -3.36
N ASP A 170 -23.62 12.90 -4.02
CA ASP A 170 -23.18 11.90 -4.99
C ASP A 170 -22.78 10.58 -4.30
N ASN A 171 -23.13 9.48 -4.96
CA ASN A 171 -22.67 8.13 -4.68
C ASN A 171 -21.40 7.86 -5.50
N ILE A 172 -20.26 7.70 -4.82
CA ILE A 172 -18.95 7.58 -5.46
C ILE A 172 -18.42 6.16 -5.27
N LEU A 173 -18.26 5.42 -6.38
CA LEU A 173 -17.51 4.16 -6.38
C LEU A 173 -16.02 4.45 -6.52
N PHE A 174 -15.25 4.12 -5.48
CA PHE A 174 -13.83 4.41 -5.39
C PHE A 174 -13.01 3.11 -5.45
N ILE A 175 -12.22 2.94 -6.51
CA ILE A 175 -11.32 1.80 -6.66
C ILE A 175 -9.98 2.13 -6.00
N GLY A 176 -9.63 1.32 -5.00
CA GLY A 176 -8.41 1.49 -4.21
C GLY A 176 -8.49 2.72 -3.28
N LEU A 177 -8.54 2.49 -1.97
CA LEU A 177 -8.57 3.58 -0.98
C LEU A 177 -7.15 4.05 -0.59
N SER A 178 -6.22 4.07 -1.56
CA SER A 178 -4.83 4.47 -1.32
C SER A 178 -4.69 5.92 -0.88
N ASN A 179 -5.57 6.77 -1.41
CA ASN A 179 -5.51 8.22 -1.23
C ASN A 179 -6.65 8.68 -0.32
N TYR A 180 -6.77 8.05 0.85
CA TYR A 180 -7.86 8.29 1.78
C TYR A 180 -7.86 9.74 2.29
N GLU A 181 -6.72 10.44 2.25
CA GLU A 181 -6.64 11.87 2.61
C GLU A 181 -7.58 12.73 1.75
N GLN A 182 -7.69 12.40 0.46
CA GLN A 182 -8.56 13.09 -0.49
C GLN A 182 -10.03 12.88 -0.14
N LEU A 183 -10.38 11.64 0.21
CA LEU A 183 -11.73 11.28 0.59
C LEU A 183 -12.13 11.94 1.91
N VAL A 184 -11.20 12.04 2.86
CA VAL A 184 -11.40 12.79 4.11
C VAL A 184 -11.68 14.27 3.83
N GLN A 185 -10.95 14.90 2.91
CA GLN A 185 -11.22 16.31 2.54
C GLN A 185 -12.56 16.46 1.82
N LEU A 186 -12.84 15.60 0.86
CA LEU A 186 -14.07 15.62 0.07
C LEU A 186 -15.30 15.53 0.99
N THR A 187 -15.28 14.60 1.94
CA THR A 187 -16.38 14.34 2.88
C THR A 187 -16.49 15.34 4.02
N LYS A 188 -15.44 16.13 4.28
CA LYS A 188 -15.57 17.34 5.12
C LYS A 188 -16.32 18.44 4.40
N ALA A 189 -16.02 18.65 3.13
CA ALA A 189 -16.67 19.68 2.31
C ALA A 189 -18.09 19.28 1.91
N ARG A 190 -18.39 17.97 1.84
CA ARG A 190 -19.66 17.41 1.36
C ARG A 190 -20.19 16.34 2.31
N LYS A 191 -21.19 16.71 3.10
CA LYS A 191 -21.69 15.89 4.22
C LYS A 191 -22.57 14.72 3.78
N ASN A 192 -23.22 14.82 2.62
CA ASN A 192 -24.20 13.81 2.18
C ASN A 192 -23.63 12.83 1.14
N ILE A 193 -22.32 12.88 0.88
CA ILE A 193 -21.66 11.97 -0.05
C ILE A 193 -21.68 10.56 0.54
N LYS A 194 -21.92 9.57 -0.33
CA LYS A 194 -21.73 8.16 -0.01
C LYS A 194 -20.54 7.62 -0.79
N ILE A 195 -19.57 7.04 -0.10
CA ILE A 195 -18.40 6.41 -0.73
C ILE A 195 -18.55 4.91 -0.63
N TYR A 196 -18.45 4.26 -1.78
CA TYR A 196 -18.35 2.81 -1.92
C TYR A 196 -16.91 2.47 -2.29
N GLY A 197 -16.14 1.98 -1.33
CA GLY A 197 -14.74 1.59 -1.53
C GLY A 197 -14.60 0.15 -2.00
N LEU A 198 -13.90 -0.09 -3.10
CA LEU A 198 -13.44 -1.43 -3.50
C LEU A 198 -11.94 -1.53 -3.27
N VAL A 199 -11.51 -2.43 -2.38
CA VAL A 199 -10.09 -2.60 -2.05
C VAL A 199 -9.67 -4.06 -2.00
N GLU A 200 -8.42 -4.35 -2.35
CA GLU A 200 -7.93 -5.73 -2.34
C GLU A 200 -7.49 -6.20 -0.95
N ASN A 201 -7.19 -5.27 -0.03
CA ASN A 201 -6.60 -5.56 1.27
C ASN A 201 -7.47 -4.96 2.39
N SER A 202 -7.94 -5.82 3.30
CA SER A 202 -8.77 -5.45 4.45
C SER A 202 -8.09 -4.49 5.43
N LEU A 203 -6.76 -4.44 5.46
CA LEU A 203 -6.01 -3.48 6.29
C LEU A 203 -6.22 -2.05 5.80
N ILE A 204 -6.29 -1.83 4.49
CA ILE A 204 -6.58 -0.52 3.92
C ILE A 204 -7.94 0.00 4.41
N VAL A 205 -8.92 -0.90 4.60
CA VAL A 205 -10.23 -0.55 5.16
C VAL A 205 -10.10 -0.05 6.60
N LYS A 206 -9.39 -0.78 7.46
CA LYS A 206 -9.17 -0.39 8.87
C LYS A 206 -8.48 0.97 8.99
N PHE A 207 -7.45 1.15 8.18
CA PHE A 207 -6.67 2.38 8.03
C PHE A 207 -7.54 3.55 7.58
N PHE A 208 -8.32 3.36 6.52
CA PHE A 208 -9.28 4.35 6.03
C PHE A 208 -10.25 4.79 7.12
N PHE A 209 -10.91 3.85 7.81
CA PHE A 209 -11.88 4.18 8.86
C PHE A 209 -11.24 4.88 10.07
N SER A 210 -10.02 4.49 10.45
CA SER A 210 -9.26 5.17 11.51
C SER A 210 -9.00 6.63 11.15
N ALA A 211 -8.50 6.90 9.93
CA ALA A 211 -8.32 8.26 9.44
C ALA A 211 -9.65 9.03 9.36
N PHE A 212 -10.70 8.39 8.84
CA PHE A 212 -12.03 8.98 8.71
C PHE A 212 -12.57 9.48 10.07
N LYS A 213 -12.43 8.64 11.11
CA LYS A 213 -12.79 8.99 12.50
C LYS A 213 -11.89 10.09 13.06
N LYS A 214 -10.56 9.92 12.98
CA LYS A 214 -9.56 10.88 13.50
C LYS A 214 -9.77 12.29 12.95
N TYR A 215 -10.11 12.40 11.67
CA TYR A 215 -10.28 13.69 11.00
C TYR A 215 -11.71 14.20 11.00
N LYS A 216 -12.67 13.56 11.70
CA LYS A 216 -14.08 14.01 11.79
C LYS A 216 -14.74 14.22 10.43
N ALA A 217 -14.54 13.29 9.51
CA ALA A 217 -15.19 13.36 8.21
C ALA A 217 -16.69 13.03 8.31
N LEU A 218 -17.53 13.65 7.46
CA LEU A 218 -18.98 13.72 7.67
C LEU A 218 -19.82 12.87 6.70
N GLY A 219 -19.21 12.31 5.65
CA GLY A 219 -19.89 11.44 4.67
C GLY A 219 -20.13 10.01 5.16
N GLN A 220 -20.92 9.23 4.42
CA GLN A 220 -21.17 7.81 4.69
C GLN A 220 -20.21 6.94 3.88
N ILE A 221 -19.65 5.89 4.49
CA ILE A 221 -18.77 4.94 3.78
C ILE A 221 -19.20 3.50 4.00
N ALA A 222 -19.22 2.77 2.89
CA ALA A 222 -19.18 1.32 2.87
C ALA A 222 -17.96 0.86 2.08
N CYS A 223 -17.25 -0.16 2.58
CA CYS A 223 -16.06 -0.72 1.91
C CYS A 223 -16.22 -2.23 1.74
N ASN A 224 -15.98 -2.72 0.53
CA ASN A 224 -15.92 -4.15 0.22
C ASN A 224 -14.48 -4.55 -0.10
N VAL A 225 -14.03 -5.65 0.50
CA VAL A 225 -12.74 -6.25 0.19
C VAL A 225 -12.91 -7.22 -0.98
N VAL A 226 -12.33 -6.89 -2.13
CA VAL A 226 -12.54 -7.60 -3.39
C VAL A 226 -11.21 -7.89 -4.06
N LYS A 227 -10.94 -9.19 -4.29
CA LYS A 227 -9.77 -9.62 -5.06
C LYS A 227 -9.98 -9.37 -6.57
N PRO A 228 -8.94 -9.05 -7.35
CA PRO A 228 -9.05 -8.84 -8.80
C PRO A 228 -9.63 -10.02 -9.61
N ALA A 229 -9.54 -11.24 -9.08
CA ALA A 229 -10.17 -12.40 -9.67
C ALA A 229 -11.70 -12.32 -9.63
N ASN A 230 -12.25 -11.70 -8.57
CA ASN A 230 -13.68 -11.69 -8.26
C ASN A 230 -14.38 -10.40 -8.70
N ILE A 231 -13.66 -9.48 -9.37
CA ILE A 231 -14.20 -8.21 -9.87
C ILE A 231 -15.42 -8.39 -10.79
N ILE A 232 -15.55 -9.58 -11.41
CA ILE A 232 -16.63 -9.90 -12.36
C ILE A 232 -17.94 -10.25 -11.62
N ASN A 233 -17.86 -10.73 -10.38
CA ASN A 233 -19.03 -11.11 -9.58
C ASN A 233 -19.35 -10.05 -8.52
N LEU A 234 -19.04 -8.78 -8.83
CA LEU A 234 -19.27 -7.66 -7.93
C LEU A 234 -20.76 -7.32 -7.85
N ASN A 235 -21.32 -7.43 -6.65
CA ASN A 235 -22.61 -6.80 -6.38
C ASN A 235 -22.35 -5.31 -6.07
N LEU A 236 -22.48 -4.46 -7.09
CA LEU A 236 -22.31 -3.03 -6.92
C LEU A 236 -23.48 -2.42 -6.13
N PRO A 237 -23.19 -1.51 -5.19
CA PRO A 237 -24.22 -0.87 -4.39
C PRO A 237 -24.98 0.17 -5.21
N GLY A 238 -26.29 0.27 -4.98
CA GLY A 238 -27.15 1.40 -5.38
C GLY A 238 -26.91 2.00 -6.76
N GLU A 239 -27.26 3.28 -6.88
CA GLU A 239 -26.90 4.15 -8.02
C GLU A 239 -25.47 4.69 -7.82
N ILE A 240 -24.74 4.90 -8.92
CA ILE A 240 -23.37 5.41 -8.92
C ILE A 240 -23.30 6.68 -9.78
N ASP A 241 -22.97 7.80 -9.16
CA ASP A 241 -22.81 9.09 -9.86
C ASP A 241 -21.39 9.26 -10.41
N ILE A 242 -20.40 8.81 -9.65
CA ILE A 242 -18.98 8.94 -10.01
C ILE A 242 -18.25 7.63 -9.79
N PHE A 243 -17.54 7.20 -10.83
CA PHE A 243 -16.52 6.17 -10.75
C PHE A 243 -15.14 6.81 -10.68
N TYR A 244 -14.40 6.54 -9.60
CA TYR A 244 -13.08 7.10 -9.39
C TYR A 244 -12.02 5.99 -9.22
N ALA A 245 -10.92 6.11 -9.95
CA ALA A 245 -9.76 5.22 -9.79
C ALA A 245 -8.45 5.93 -10.09
N ASP A 246 -7.62 6.15 -9.07
CA ASP A 246 -6.30 6.77 -9.21
C ASP A 246 -5.19 5.71 -9.13
N ASP A 247 -4.60 5.35 -10.28
CA ASP A 247 -3.60 4.27 -10.43
C ASP A 247 -3.98 2.92 -9.77
N ALA A 248 -5.28 2.67 -9.61
CA ALA A 248 -5.81 1.51 -8.88
C ALA A 248 -6.40 0.43 -9.79
N LEU A 249 -6.68 0.74 -11.06
CA LEU A 249 -7.26 -0.21 -12.02
C LEU A 249 -6.20 -1.07 -12.71
N ASN A 250 -5.51 -1.91 -11.93
CA ASN A 250 -4.51 -2.85 -12.41
C ASN A 250 -5.12 -4.16 -12.94
N LEU A 251 -6.15 -4.03 -13.79
CA LEU A 251 -6.92 -5.14 -14.36
C LEU A 251 -6.59 -5.33 -15.85
N SER A 252 -6.81 -6.53 -16.39
CA SER A 252 -6.74 -6.76 -17.85
C SER A 252 -7.76 -5.90 -18.61
N ASN A 253 -7.59 -5.75 -19.93
CA ASN A 253 -8.53 -5.03 -20.78
C ASN A 253 -9.97 -5.54 -20.61
N THR A 254 -10.16 -6.87 -20.68
CA THR A 254 -11.47 -7.52 -20.54
C THR A 254 -12.10 -7.23 -19.18
N LYS A 255 -11.35 -7.41 -18.09
CA LYS A 255 -11.85 -7.15 -16.74
C LYS A 255 -12.20 -5.68 -16.50
N THR A 256 -11.40 -4.77 -17.06
CA THR A 256 -11.67 -3.32 -16.98
C THR A 256 -12.93 -2.95 -17.73
N PHE A 257 -13.11 -3.50 -18.94
CA PHE A 257 -14.30 -3.28 -19.74
C PHE A 257 -15.56 -3.79 -19.03
N PHE A 258 -15.50 -5.00 -18.48
CA PHE A 258 -16.60 -5.58 -17.70
C PHE A 258 -16.96 -4.72 -16.50
N LEU A 259 -15.98 -4.34 -15.67
CA LEU A 259 -16.22 -3.49 -14.50
C LEU A 259 -16.88 -2.15 -14.88
N ILE A 260 -16.38 -1.48 -15.92
CA ILE A 260 -16.95 -0.21 -16.37
C ILE A 260 -18.39 -0.40 -16.88
N ASN A 261 -18.69 -1.52 -17.57
CA ASN A 261 -20.06 -1.84 -17.97
C ASN A 261 -21.00 -2.07 -16.78
N GLU A 262 -20.58 -2.81 -15.75
CA GLU A 262 -21.40 -3.01 -14.55
C GLU A 262 -21.70 -1.67 -13.86
N VAL A 263 -20.72 -0.77 -13.83
CA VAL A 263 -20.92 0.58 -13.30
C VAL A 263 -21.87 1.38 -14.18
N LEU A 264 -21.76 1.29 -15.51
CA LEU A 264 -22.65 1.97 -16.44
C LEU A 264 -24.12 1.56 -16.28
N LYS A 265 -24.40 0.31 -15.91
CA LYS A 265 -25.76 -0.16 -15.59
C LYS A 265 -26.35 0.50 -14.34
N LYS A 266 -25.51 0.94 -13.42
CA LYS A 266 -25.88 1.60 -12.16
C LYS A 266 -25.72 3.12 -12.17
N MET A 267 -25.23 3.68 -13.27
CA MET A 267 -24.91 5.10 -13.38
C MET A 267 -25.95 5.82 -14.23
N GLU A 268 -26.47 6.94 -13.76
CA GLU A 268 -27.40 7.77 -14.54
C GLU A 268 -26.70 8.57 -15.65
N VAL A 269 -27.48 9.03 -16.62
CA VAL A 269 -26.96 9.94 -17.66
C VAL A 269 -26.41 11.20 -16.99
N GLY A 270 -25.20 11.59 -17.37
CA GLY A 270 -24.48 12.70 -16.76
C GLY A 270 -23.44 12.28 -15.71
N GLY A 271 -23.46 11.02 -15.25
CA GLY A 271 -22.44 10.47 -14.34
C GLY A 271 -21.04 10.41 -14.97
N TYR A 272 -20.01 10.37 -14.12
CA TYR A 272 -18.62 10.56 -14.53
C TYR A 272 -17.70 9.37 -14.21
N PHE A 273 -16.77 9.12 -15.12
CA PHE A 273 -15.58 8.30 -14.89
C PHE A 273 -14.36 9.22 -14.77
N ILE A 274 -13.65 9.13 -13.66
CA ILE A 274 -12.44 9.90 -13.37
C ILE A 274 -11.32 8.90 -13.06
N ILE A 275 -10.44 8.69 -14.02
CA ILE A 275 -9.48 7.56 -13.97
C ILE A 275 -8.07 8.05 -14.31
N SER A 276 -7.08 7.54 -13.59
CA SER A 276 -5.66 7.64 -13.95
C SER A 276 -5.00 6.26 -13.99
N GLY A 277 -3.88 6.18 -14.69
CA GLY A 277 -2.98 5.04 -14.56
C GLY A 277 -1.66 5.20 -15.30
N LYS A 278 -0.73 4.29 -14.99
CA LYS A 278 0.65 4.33 -15.50
C LYS A 278 0.74 4.25 -17.01
N THR A 279 1.61 5.07 -17.60
CA THR A 279 2.03 4.93 -18.99
C THR A 279 3.23 4.00 -19.11
N LYS A 280 3.62 3.65 -20.33
CA LYS A 280 4.86 2.87 -20.60
C LYS A 280 6.13 3.54 -20.07
N ASN A 281 6.11 4.85 -19.87
CA ASN A 281 7.28 5.63 -19.45
C ASN A 281 7.44 5.69 -17.93
N HIS A 282 6.47 5.20 -17.16
CA HIS A 282 6.55 5.20 -15.70
C HIS A 282 7.69 4.30 -15.20
N LYS A 283 8.49 4.76 -14.22
CA LYS A 283 9.67 4.03 -13.71
C LYS A 283 9.41 2.58 -13.30
N SER A 284 8.25 2.32 -12.68
CA SER A 284 7.88 0.97 -12.24
C SER A 284 7.59 0.01 -13.40
N VAL A 285 7.33 0.53 -14.60
CA VAL A 285 7.10 -0.24 -15.82
C VAL A 285 8.42 -0.57 -16.52
N LYS A 286 9.37 0.38 -16.55
CA LYS A 286 10.65 0.21 -17.25
C LYS A 286 11.46 -1.00 -16.78
N ASN A 287 11.31 -1.40 -15.53
CA ASN A 287 12.01 -2.54 -14.91
C ASN A 287 11.07 -3.71 -14.59
N SER A 288 10.02 -3.91 -15.40
CA SER A 288 8.97 -4.89 -15.13
C SER A 288 9.04 -6.15 -16.00
N LYS A 289 8.48 -7.26 -15.50
CA LYS A 289 8.26 -8.48 -16.27
C LYS A 289 6.87 -8.43 -16.92
N LYS A 290 6.81 -8.49 -18.25
CA LYS A 290 5.52 -8.54 -18.97
C LYS A 290 4.76 -9.83 -18.63
N LEU A 291 3.49 -9.71 -18.25
CA LEU A 291 2.59 -10.83 -17.98
C LEU A 291 1.54 -11.00 -19.08
N GLY A 292 1.24 -9.94 -19.83
CA GLY A 292 0.27 -9.98 -20.92
C GLY A 292 0.16 -8.64 -21.65
N PRO A 293 -0.86 -8.48 -22.51
CA PRO A 293 -1.11 -7.21 -23.20
C PRO A 293 -1.37 -6.09 -22.18
N ASN A 294 -0.45 -5.13 -22.10
CA ASN A 294 -0.48 -4.00 -21.16
C ASN A 294 -0.48 -4.39 -19.67
N ILE A 295 -0.18 -5.64 -19.30
CA ILE A 295 -0.08 -6.09 -17.91
C ILE A 295 1.34 -6.54 -17.63
N PHE A 296 1.87 -6.12 -16.49
CA PHE A 296 3.22 -6.41 -16.06
C PHE A 296 3.29 -6.64 -14.56
N LEU A 297 4.36 -7.30 -14.15
CA LEU A 297 4.77 -7.46 -12.76
C LEU A 297 5.82 -6.38 -12.49
N ASP A 298 5.49 -5.40 -11.66
CA ASP A 298 6.42 -4.33 -11.33
C ASP A 298 7.60 -4.82 -10.47
N ASN A 299 8.54 -3.93 -10.17
CA ASN A 299 9.72 -4.23 -9.38
C ASN A 299 9.44 -4.65 -7.93
N GLN A 300 8.19 -4.60 -7.47
CA GLN A 300 7.73 -5.04 -6.16
C GLN A 300 6.91 -6.33 -6.23
N ASN A 301 6.92 -7.02 -7.37
CA ASN A 301 6.07 -8.19 -7.64
C ASN A 301 4.56 -7.90 -7.54
N GLN A 302 4.13 -6.67 -7.84
CA GLN A 302 2.71 -6.33 -7.93
C GLN A 302 2.26 -6.31 -9.39
N VAL A 303 1.02 -6.76 -9.62
CA VAL A 303 0.40 -6.67 -10.94
C VAL A 303 0.07 -5.20 -11.21
N ALA A 304 0.50 -4.72 -12.37
CA ALA A 304 0.25 -3.35 -12.80
C ALA A 304 -0.11 -3.29 -14.28
N ARG A 305 -0.82 -2.23 -14.66
CA ARG A 305 -1.38 -2.01 -16.00
C ARG A 305 -0.80 -0.77 -16.67
N ILE A 306 -0.50 -0.87 -17.97
CA ILE A 306 -0.17 0.26 -18.84
C ILE A 306 -1.45 0.82 -19.48
N TRP A 307 -1.65 2.12 -19.35
CA TRP A 307 -2.68 2.88 -20.02
C TRP A 307 -2.13 3.59 -21.26
N THR A 308 -2.87 3.51 -22.35
CA THR A 308 -2.56 4.20 -23.61
C THR A 308 -3.77 5.02 -24.06
N GLU A 309 -3.50 6.15 -24.72
CA GLU A 309 -4.58 6.96 -25.30
C GLU A 309 -5.40 6.17 -26.31
N GLN A 310 -4.75 5.30 -27.09
CA GLN A 310 -5.42 4.43 -28.06
C GLN A 310 -6.42 3.50 -27.37
N PHE A 311 -6.04 2.86 -26.26
CA PHE A 311 -6.97 2.01 -25.51
C PHE A 311 -8.14 2.83 -24.96
N ILE A 312 -7.87 3.99 -24.35
CA ILE A 312 -8.92 4.85 -23.79
C ILE A 312 -9.87 5.29 -24.89
N LYS A 313 -9.38 5.96 -25.94
CA LYS A 313 -10.22 6.53 -27.00
C LYS A 313 -10.97 5.44 -27.79
N ASN A 314 -10.28 4.39 -28.24
CA ASN A 314 -10.85 3.43 -29.17
C ASN A 314 -11.58 2.28 -28.48
N SER A 315 -11.16 1.89 -27.27
CA SER A 315 -11.73 0.72 -26.58
C SER A 315 -12.71 1.12 -25.49
N LEU A 316 -12.39 2.11 -24.66
CA LEU A 316 -13.33 2.55 -23.61
C LEU A 316 -14.33 3.54 -24.17
N ILE A 317 -13.89 4.71 -24.60
CA ILE A 317 -14.78 5.81 -24.97
C ILE A 317 -15.69 5.43 -26.13
N LYS A 318 -15.12 4.97 -27.25
CA LYS A 318 -15.89 4.62 -28.44
C LYS A 318 -16.84 3.43 -28.22
N LYS A 319 -16.34 2.31 -27.69
CA LYS A 319 -17.18 1.09 -27.56
C LYS A 319 -18.26 1.24 -26.47
N LEU A 320 -17.98 1.97 -25.40
CA LEU A 320 -18.91 2.21 -24.31
C LEU A 320 -19.78 3.46 -24.52
N LYS A 321 -19.68 4.10 -25.69
CA LYS A 321 -20.46 5.30 -26.07
C LYS A 321 -20.36 6.43 -25.03
N LEU A 322 -19.20 6.59 -24.41
CA LEU A 322 -18.94 7.66 -23.44
C LEU A 322 -18.54 8.95 -24.16
N LYS A 323 -18.78 10.10 -23.52
CA LYS A 323 -18.18 11.38 -23.93
C LYS A 323 -16.84 11.54 -23.24
N LEU A 324 -15.75 11.60 -24.00
CA LEU A 324 -14.47 12.03 -23.46
C LEU A 324 -14.51 13.54 -23.18
N ILE A 325 -14.35 13.93 -21.92
CA ILE A 325 -14.29 15.33 -21.50
C ILE A 325 -12.85 15.82 -21.56
N LYS A 326 -11.92 15.03 -21.02
CA LYS A 326 -10.52 15.41 -20.87
C LYS A 326 -9.63 14.18 -20.91
N ILE A 327 -8.45 14.31 -21.49
CA ILE A 327 -7.36 13.34 -21.38
C ILE A 327 -6.04 14.11 -21.36
N LYS A 328 -5.14 13.78 -20.44
CA LYS A 328 -3.84 14.45 -20.33
C LYS A 328 -2.81 13.53 -19.69
N LYS A 329 -1.56 13.65 -20.14
CA LYS A 329 -0.39 13.02 -19.51
C LYS A 329 0.13 13.96 -18.43
N ILE A 330 0.42 13.40 -17.26
CA ILE A 330 1.07 14.11 -16.15
C ILE A 330 2.40 13.42 -15.91
N LYS A 331 3.46 14.22 -15.78
CA LYS A 331 4.79 13.74 -15.47
C LYS A 331 5.28 14.44 -14.20
N ASP A 332 5.69 13.65 -13.22
CA ASP A 332 6.34 14.09 -11.99
C ASP A 332 7.61 13.27 -11.79
N GLY A 333 8.75 13.86 -12.13
CA GLY A 333 10.02 13.15 -12.27
C GLY A 333 9.90 11.96 -13.23
N ASP A 334 10.15 10.75 -12.73
CA ASP A 334 10.05 9.50 -13.49
C ASP A 334 8.68 8.81 -13.39
N LYS A 335 7.68 9.46 -12.78
CA LYS A 335 6.30 8.98 -12.72
C LYS A 335 5.51 9.65 -13.84
N GLU A 336 5.16 8.89 -14.88
CA GLU A 336 4.29 9.36 -15.96
C GLU A 336 2.95 8.63 -15.93
N LEU A 337 1.87 9.37 -15.65
CA LEU A 337 0.50 8.87 -15.61
C LEU A 337 -0.32 9.46 -16.76
N LEU A 338 -1.27 8.70 -17.26
CA LEU A 338 -2.32 9.17 -18.15
C LEU A 338 -3.59 9.26 -17.33
N TYR A 339 -4.24 10.43 -17.35
CA TYR A 339 -5.55 10.59 -16.73
C TYR A 339 -6.59 11.02 -17.75
N PHE A 340 -7.84 10.66 -17.48
CA PHE A 340 -8.96 11.09 -18.28
C PHE A 340 -10.24 11.24 -17.45
N VAL A 341 -11.13 12.11 -17.95
CA VAL A 341 -12.49 12.28 -17.48
C VAL A 341 -13.43 11.94 -18.63
N ALA A 342 -14.40 11.07 -18.37
CA ALA A 342 -15.44 10.71 -19.33
C ALA A 342 -16.81 10.79 -18.67
N GLN A 343 -17.86 11.02 -19.46
CA GLN A 343 -19.23 11.18 -18.98
C GLN A 343 -20.17 10.20 -19.70
N LYS A 344 -21.09 9.59 -18.95
CA LYS A 344 -22.20 8.82 -19.54
C LYS A 344 -23.16 9.78 -20.25
N LYS A 345 -23.38 9.56 -21.55
CA LYS A 345 -24.13 10.49 -22.41
C LYS A 345 -25.51 10.01 -22.82
N SER A 346 -25.76 8.72 -22.70
CA SER A 346 -27.01 8.08 -23.08
C SER A 346 -27.35 6.99 -22.07
N PRO A 347 -28.63 6.60 -21.96
CA PRO A 347 -29.03 5.43 -21.19
C PRO A 347 -28.22 4.21 -21.60
N TYR A 348 -28.07 3.26 -20.67
CA TYR A 348 -27.46 1.98 -20.99
C TYR A 348 -28.45 1.20 -21.85
N VAL A 349 -28.01 0.73 -23.01
CA VAL A 349 -28.83 -0.11 -23.90
C VAL A 349 -28.32 -1.54 -23.74
N TYR A 350 -29.23 -2.44 -23.36
CA TYR A 350 -28.95 -3.86 -23.11
C TYR A 350 -28.40 -4.59 -24.34
#